data_AF-A0A067QNV1-F1
#
_entry.id   AF-A0A067QNV1-F1
#
_cell.length_a   1.000
_cell.length_b   1.000
_cell.length_c   1.000
_cell.angle_alpha   90.00
_cell.angle_beta   90.00
_cell.angle_gamma   90.00
#
_symmetry.space_group_name_H-M   'P 1'
#
loop_
_entity.id
_entity.type
_entity.pdbx_description
1 polymer ?
#
loop_
_entity_poly.entity_id
_entity_poly.type
_entity_poly.pdbx_seq_one_letter_code
_entity_poly.pdbx_strand_id
1 'polypeptide(L)'
;QRGNPLLKSILNVPWEYEEITPDYVMGRTTCALFLSLRYHNLNPDYINERLKQLGKQYELRVLLVQVDTKDPHHALKNLTRISILTDVTLMLAWSAEEAGRIIETYKIFENKPPDMIMEKQESSPYQKLMSALTTIRSINRTDATTLLTTFGSLEKILRATPETLGLCPGLGPQKANRLHKVLHQPFL
;
A
#
# COMPACT_ATOMS: atom_id res chain seq x y z
N GLN A 1 27.00 -12.78 -3.20
CA GLN A 1 26.19 -13.00 -1.98
C GLN A 1 26.29 -14.44 -1.41
N ARG A 2 27.38 -15.19 -1.64
CA ARG A 2 27.53 -16.55 -1.06
C ARG A 2 27.59 -16.46 0.47
N GLY A 3 26.82 -17.33 1.16
CA GLY A 3 26.78 -17.38 2.62
C GLY A 3 25.83 -16.37 3.28
N ASN A 4 25.13 -15.52 2.51
CA ASN A 4 24.12 -14.63 3.07
C ASN A 4 22.93 -15.45 3.60
N PRO A 5 22.55 -15.31 4.89
CA PRO A 5 21.45 -16.09 5.47
C PRO A 5 20.10 -15.89 4.78
N LEU A 6 19.88 -14.73 4.12
CA LEU A 6 18.61 -14.45 3.46
C LEU A 6 18.31 -15.40 2.30
N LEU A 7 19.34 -15.98 1.67
CA LEU A 7 19.18 -16.96 0.59
C LEU A 7 18.42 -18.21 1.04
N LYS A 8 18.53 -18.58 2.33
CA LYS A 8 17.79 -19.71 2.90
C LYS A 8 16.28 -19.46 3.00
N SER A 9 15.88 -18.20 2.89
CA SER A 9 14.49 -17.77 2.99
C SER A 9 13.88 -17.48 1.62
N ILE A 10 14.62 -17.73 0.53
CA ILE A 10 14.13 -17.73 -0.85
C ILE A 10 13.82 -19.18 -1.23
N LEU A 11 12.55 -19.57 -1.09
CA LEU A 11 12.00 -20.92 -1.25
C LEU A 11 10.98 -21.01 -2.40
N ASN A 12 10.28 -19.93 -2.71
CA ASN A 12 9.15 -19.89 -3.64
C ASN A 12 9.54 -19.57 -5.07
N VAL A 13 10.80 -19.19 -5.31
CA VAL A 13 11.34 -18.88 -6.64
C VAL A 13 12.69 -19.57 -6.84
N PRO A 14 12.97 -20.12 -8.04
CA PRO A 14 14.29 -20.64 -8.35
C PRO A 14 15.29 -19.49 -8.46
N TRP A 15 16.53 -19.74 -8.05
CA TRP A 15 17.63 -18.78 -8.13
C TRP A 15 18.94 -19.50 -8.38
N GLU A 16 19.90 -18.78 -8.93
CA GLU A 16 21.25 -19.26 -9.20
C GLU A 16 22.31 -18.19 -8.87
N TYR A 17 23.58 -18.59 -8.88
CA TYR A 17 24.69 -17.66 -8.71
C TYR A 17 25.23 -17.23 -10.06
N GLU A 18 25.35 -15.92 -10.25
CA GLU A 18 25.94 -15.32 -11.45
C GLU A 18 26.87 -14.16 -11.04
N GLU A 19 27.79 -13.80 -11.93
CA GLU A 19 28.62 -12.60 -11.79
C GLU A 19 27.85 -11.39 -12.32
N ILE A 20 27.13 -10.73 -11.40
CA ILE A 20 26.27 -9.58 -11.69
C ILE A 20 26.72 -8.34 -10.92
N THR A 21 26.43 -7.16 -11.47
CA THR A 21 26.71 -5.88 -10.80
C THR A 21 25.86 -5.67 -9.54
N PRO A 22 24.51 -5.77 -9.57
CA PRO A 22 23.70 -5.74 -8.34
C PRO A 22 23.89 -7.01 -7.50
N ASP A 23 23.33 -7.04 -6.29
CA ASP A 23 23.39 -8.23 -5.44
C ASP A 23 22.34 -9.28 -5.83
N TYR A 24 21.20 -8.81 -6.36
CA TYR A 24 20.10 -9.63 -6.84
C TYR A 24 19.47 -9.01 -8.09
N VAL A 25 19.14 -9.86 -9.06
CA VAL A 25 18.30 -9.51 -10.22
C VAL A 25 16.97 -10.22 -10.03
N MET A 26 15.88 -9.46 -9.94
CA MET A 26 14.53 -9.99 -9.68
C MET A 26 13.64 -9.92 -10.92
N GLY A 27 14.14 -9.35 -12.01
CA GLY A 27 13.43 -9.27 -13.28
C GLY A 27 14.27 -8.56 -14.33
N ARG A 28 13.72 -8.42 -15.55
CA ARG A 28 14.45 -7.79 -16.67
C ARG A 28 14.87 -6.35 -16.38
N THR A 29 14.04 -5.60 -15.66
CA THR A 29 14.27 -4.17 -15.35
C THR A 29 14.37 -3.89 -13.86
N THR A 30 14.43 -4.94 -13.03
CA THR A 30 14.36 -4.83 -11.56
C THR A 30 15.55 -5.51 -10.88
N CYS A 31 16.27 -4.76 -10.05
CA CYS A 31 17.40 -5.27 -9.26
C CYS A 31 17.38 -4.80 -7.80
N ALA A 32 18.15 -5.48 -6.95
CA ALA A 32 18.40 -5.05 -5.58
C ALA A 32 19.89 -5.03 -5.23
N LEU A 33 20.27 -4.03 -4.43
CA LEU A 33 21.48 -4.03 -3.61
C LEU A 33 21.09 -4.38 -2.17
N PHE A 34 21.88 -5.22 -1.52
CA PHE A 34 21.66 -5.62 -0.13
C PHE A 34 22.69 -4.99 0.80
N LEU A 35 22.20 -4.44 1.91
CA LEU A 35 23.05 -3.76 2.90
C LEU A 35 22.55 -4.07 4.31
N SER A 36 23.41 -4.61 5.16
CA SER A 36 23.14 -4.64 6.61
C SER A 36 23.52 -3.28 7.22
N LEU A 37 22.73 -2.78 8.17
CA LEU A 37 23.06 -1.54 8.89
C LEU A 37 24.37 -1.69 9.69
N ARG A 38 24.63 -2.85 10.28
CA ARG A 38 25.90 -3.14 10.94
C ARG A 38 27.06 -2.99 9.98
N TYR A 39 26.93 -3.51 8.75
CA TYR A 39 27.97 -3.36 7.73
C TYR A 39 28.11 -1.91 7.27
N HIS A 40 27.00 -1.19 7.07
CA HIS A 40 27.00 0.22 6.69
C HIS A 40 27.73 1.10 7.72
N ASN A 41 27.52 0.84 9.00
CA ASN A 41 28.21 1.58 10.07
C ASN A 41 29.73 1.35 10.07
N LEU A 42 30.19 0.19 9.60
CA LEU A 42 31.62 -0.10 9.44
C LEU A 42 32.19 0.46 8.13
N ASN A 43 31.37 0.50 7.07
CA ASN A 43 31.78 0.88 5.71
C ASN A 43 30.75 1.85 5.09
N PRO A 44 30.72 3.13 5.52
CA PRO A 44 29.69 4.07 5.10
C PRO A 44 29.74 4.41 3.60
N ASP A 45 30.92 4.41 2.99
CA ASP A 45 31.11 4.76 1.58
C ASP A 45 30.77 3.64 0.60
N TYR A 46 30.74 2.39 1.08
CA TYR A 46 30.49 1.20 0.26
C TYR A 46 29.24 1.34 -0.62
N ILE A 47 28.13 1.77 -0.04
CA ILE A 47 26.87 1.84 -0.78
C ILE A 47 26.89 2.92 -1.86
N ASN A 48 27.60 4.03 -1.63
CA ASN A 48 27.73 5.10 -2.62
C ASN A 48 28.52 4.61 -3.84
N GLU A 49 29.57 3.82 -3.64
CA GLU A 49 30.35 3.21 -4.73
C GLU A 49 29.55 2.17 -5.50
N ARG A 50 28.82 1.30 -4.80
CA ARG A 50 27.94 0.29 -5.43
C ARG A 50 26.84 0.93 -6.28
N LEU A 51 26.23 2.00 -5.78
CA LEU A 51 25.22 2.77 -6.53
C LEU A 51 25.80 3.43 -7.78
N LYS A 52 27.04 3.97 -7.70
CA LYS A 52 27.74 4.52 -8.87
C LYS A 52 28.03 3.45 -9.92
N GLN A 53 28.48 2.27 -9.50
CA GLN A 53 28.74 1.13 -10.40
C GLN A 53 27.45 0.62 -11.07
N LEU A 54 26.35 0.56 -10.33
CA LEU A 54 25.05 0.13 -10.86
C LEU A 54 24.50 1.12 -11.90
N GLY A 55 24.71 2.41 -11.70
CA GLY A 55 24.23 3.45 -12.59
C GLY A 55 22.70 3.41 -12.79
N LYS A 56 22.27 3.54 -14.05
CA LYS A 56 20.85 3.48 -14.47
C LYS A 56 20.55 2.26 -15.34
N GLN A 57 21.23 1.14 -15.09
CA GLN A 57 21.05 -0.10 -15.88
C GLN A 57 19.66 -0.74 -15.70
N TYR A 58 18.97 -0.42 -14.61
CA TYR A 58 17.66 -0.97 -14.25
C TYR A 58 16.69 0.19 -14.00
N GLU A 59 15.42 -0.01 -14.38
CA GLU A 59 14.34 0.95 -14.14
C GLU A 59 13.99 0.99 -12.66
N LEU A 60 13.78 -0.19 -12.05
CA LEU A 60 13.52 -0.32 -10.62
C LEU A 60 14.78 -0.80 -9.90
N ARG A 61 15.33 0.09 -9.07
CA ARG A 61 16.53 -0.15 -8.28
C ARG A 61 16.16 -0.12 -6.80
N VAL A 62 16.23 -1.27 -6.15
CA VAL A 62 15.86 -1.43 -4.74
C VAL A 62 17.13 -1.45 -3.88
N LEU A 63 17.17 -0.62 -2.85
CA LEU A 63 18.15 -0.72 -1.77
C LEU A 63 17.50 -1.47 -0.60
N LEU A 64 17.77 -2.77 -0.50
CA LEU A 64 17.26 -3.64 0.54
C LEU A 64 18.18 -3.58 1.77
N VAL A 65 17.70 -2.95 2.83
CA VAL A 65 18.46 -2.71 4.05
C VAL A 65 17.97 -3.62 5.18
N GLN A 66 18.86 -4.46 5.69
CA GLN A 66 18.61 -5.25 6.89
C GLN A 66 18.93 -4.43 8.15
N VAL A 67 17.93 -4.25 9.00
CA VAL A 67 18.02 -3.52 10.27
C VAL A 67 18.47 -4.49 11.38
N ASP A 68 19.78 -4.60 11.58
CA ASP A 68 20.43 -5.53 12.51
C ASP A 68 21.23 -4.83 13.64
N THR A 69 20.84 -3.59 13.94
CA THR A 69 21.43 -2.69 14.95
C THR A 69 20.36 -2.11 15.87
N LYS A 70 20.70 -1.86 17.15
CA LYS A 70 19.74 -1.33 18.15
C LYS A 70 19.30 0.12 17.90
N ASP A 71 20.17 0.96 17.35
CA ASP A 71 19.86 2.36 17.05
C ASP A 71 20.03 2.65 15.54
N PRO A 72 18.98 2.41 14.73
CA PRO A 72 19.06 2.53 13.29
C PRO A 72 18.79 3.95 12.77
N HIS A 73 18.28 4.87 13.62
CA HIS A 73 17.68 6.14 13.18
C HIS A 73 18.65 7.01 12.37
N HIS A 74 19.88 7.18 12.85
CA HIS A 74 20.87 8.02 12.19
C HIS A 74 21.30 7.44 10.83
N ALA A 75 21.58 6.14 10.79
CA ALA A 75 21.94 5.44 9.56
C ALA A 75 20.80 5.47 8.53
N LEU A 76 19.56 5.19 8.97
CA LEU A 76 18.39 5.22 8.11
C LEU A 76 18.10 6.62 7.56
N LYS A 77 18.27 7.67 8.36
CA LYS A 77 18.15 9.06 7.89
C LYS A 77 19.13 9.35 6.73
N ASN A 78 20.38 8.91 6.87
CA ASN A 78 21.40 9.10 5.83
C ASN A 78 21.10 8.26 4.58
N LEU A 79 20.75 6.99 4.75
CA LEU A 79 20.38 6.10 3.65
C LEU A 79 19.13 6.58 2.91
N THR A 80 18.16 7.16 3.62
CA THR A 80 16.96 7.77 3.01
C THR A 80 17.34 8.95 2.13
N ARG A 81 18.25 9.82 2.60
CA ARG A 81 18.76 10.93 1.80
C ARG A 81 19.50 10.44 0.56
N ILE A 82 20.37 9.44 0.70
CA ILE A 82 21.07 8.82 -0.44
C ILE A 82 20.06 8.24 -1.42
N SER A 83 19.02 7.55 -0.93
CA SER A 83 18.02 6.90 -1.77
C SER A 83 17.23 7.88 -2.62
N ILE A 84 16.84 9.02 -2.03
CA ILE A 84 16.18 10.11 -2.75
C ILE A 84 17.10 10.71 -3.83
N LEU A 85 18.36 10.99 -3.48
CA LEU A 85 19.31 11.64 -4.40
C LEU A 85 19.74 10.73 -5.56
N THR A 86 19.72 9.41 -5.36
CA THR A 86 20.14 8.42 -6.37
C THR A 86 18.99 7.75 -7.09
N ASP A 87 17.75 8.12 -6.75
CA ASP A 87 16.50 7.60 -7.32
C ASP A 87 16.39 6.07 -7.17
N VAL A 88 16.62 5.59 -5.95
CA VAL A 88 16.46 4.17 -5.57
C VAL A 88 15.39 4.02 -4.50
N THR A 89 14.66 2.90 -4.55
CA THR A 89 13.65 2.58 -3.55
C THR A 89 14.30 1.95 -2.33
N LEU A 90 14.23 2.62 -1.19
CA LEU A 90 14.68 2.06 0.09
C LEU A 90 13.63 1.07 0.64
N MET A 91 14.03 -0.18 0.84
CA MET A 91 13.22 -1.22 1.48
C MET A 91 13.90 -1.71 2.75
N LEU A 92 13.17 -1.73 3.85
CA LEU A 92 13.70 -2.17 5.15
C LEU A 92 13.25 -3.60 5.45
N ALA A 93 14.14 -4.39 6.03
CA ALA A 93 13.87 -5.72 6.55
C ALA A 93 14.42 -5.85 7.98
N TRP A 94 13.61 -6.34 8.92
CA TRP A 94 13.99 -6.52 10.31
C TRP A 94 14.65 -7.88 10.58
N SER A 95 14.74 -8.73 9.56
CA SER A 95 15.43 -10.01 9.63
C SER A 95 15.92 -10.44 8.24
N ALA A 96 16.87 -11.38 8.22
CA ALA A 96 17.29 -12.01 6.97
C ALA A 96 16.14 -12.77 6.29
N GLU A 97 15.20 -13.31 7.07
CA GLU A 97 14.03 -14.00 6.54
C GLU A 97 13.09 -13.05 5.80
N GLU A 98 12.79 -11.91 6.42
CA GLU A 98 11.99 -10.86 5.78
C GLU A 98 12.67 -10.32 4.52
N ALA A 99 13.99 -10.13 4.55
CA ALA A 99 14.75 -9.72 3.37
C ALA A 99 14.60 -10.72 2.21
N GLY A 100 14.68 -12.03 2.50
CA GLY A 100 14.44 -13.08 1.51
C GLY A 100 13.03 -13.02 0.92
N ARG A 101 12.01 -12.93 1.77
CA ARG A 101 10.59 -12.83 1.33
C ARG A 101 10.32 -11.58 0.50
N ILE A 102 10.97 -10.46 0.78
CA ILE A 102 10.86 -9.24 -0.02
C ILE A 102 11.38 -9.49 -1.43
N ILE A 103 12.56 -10.10 -1.58
CA ILE A 103 13.14 -10.45 -2.89
C ILE A 103 12.21 -11.40 -3.67
N GLU A 104 11.67 -12.43 -3.00
CA GLU A 104 10.69 -13.33 -3.62
C GLU A 104 9.47 -12.57 -4.14
N THR A 105 8.94 -11.66 -3.33
CA THR A 105 7.72 -10.91 -3.66
C THR A 105 7.95 -10.06 -4.91
N TYR A 106 9.10 -9.37 -5.00
CA TYR A 106 9.47 -8.63 -6.22
C TYR A 106 9.52 -9.54 -7.45
N LYS A 107 10.11 -10.74 -7.33
CA LYS A 107 10.18 -11.69 -8.45
C LYS A 107 8.82 -12.23 -8.87
N ILE A 108 7.99 -12.64 -7.91
CA ILE A 108 6.64 -13.16 -8.18
C ILE A 108 5.77 -12.09 -8.84
N PHE A 109 5.96 -10.83 -8.46
CA PHE A 109 5.13 -9.72 -8.95
C PHE A 109 5.63 -9.11 -10.27
N GLU A 110 6.75 -9.60 -10.83
CA GLU A 110 7.28 -9.12 -12.12
C GLU A 110 6.23 -9.12 -13.24
N ASN A 111 5.37 -10.15 -13.29
CA ASN A 111 4.34 -10.32 -14.32
C ASN A 111 2.90 -10.16 -13.80
N LYS A 112 2.73 -9.63 -12.59
CA LYS A 112 1.40 -9.58 -11.96
C LYS A 112 0.62 -8.36 -12.47
N PRO A 113 -0.63 -8.52 -12.95
CA PRO A 113 -1.42 -7.40 -13.44
C PRO A 113 -1.82 -6.44 -12.31
N PRO A 114 -2.15 -5.17 -12.63
CA PRO A 114 -2.51 -4.16 -11.64
C PRO A 114 -3.89 -4.39 -11.00
N ASP A 115 -4.61 -5.45 -11.37
CA ASP A 115 -5.99 -5.73 -10.93
C ASP A 115 -6.18 -5.67 -9.40
N MET A 116 -5.15 -6.04 -8.62
CA MET A 116 -5.21 -5.99 -7.16
C MET A 116 -5.29 -4.56 -6.59
N ILE A 117 -4.74 -3.58 -7.31
CA ILE A 117 -4.66 -2.17 -6.89
C ILE A 117 -5.68 -1.28 -7.62
N MET A 118 -6.37 -1.82 -8.63
CA MET A 118 -7.44 -1.10 -9.31
C MET A 118 -8.66 -0.94 -8.39
N GLU A 119 -9.38 0.16 -8.57
CA GLU A 119 -10.64 0.39 -7.90
C GLU A 119 -11.63 -0.72 -8.27
N LYS A 120 -12.09 -1.47 -7.27
CA LYS A 120 -13.14 -2.46 -7.46
C LYS A 120 -14.44 -1.71 -7.70
N GLN A 121 -14.85 -1.60 -8.95
CA GLN A 121 -16.15 -1.04 -9.29
C GLN A 121 -17.25 -1.84 -8.60
N GLU A 122 -18.11 -1.15 -7.85
CA GLU A 122 -19.27 -1.79 -7.21
C GLU A 122 -20.21 -2.33 -8.30
N SER A 123 -20.43 -3.65 -8.29
CA SER A 123 -21.10 -4.35 -9.39
C SER A 123 -22.61 -4.23 -9.33
N SER A 124 -23.19 -4.12 -8.12
CA SER A 124 -24.65 -4.06 -7.95
C SER A 124 -25.16 -2.64 -7.73
N PRO A 125 -26.33 -2.27 -8.29
CA PRO A 125 -26.98 -0.98 -8.02
C PRO A 125 -27.21 -0.73 -6.52
N TYR A 126 -27.47 -1.80 -5.76
CA TYR A 126 -27.64 -1.73 -4.31
C TYR A 126 -26.37 -1.27 -3.59
N GLN A 127 -25.19 -1.78 -3.99
CA GLN A 127 -23.91 -1.33 -3.43
C GLN A 127 -23.64 0.14 -3.76
N LYS A 128 -23.91 0.57 -5.01
CA LYS A 128 -23.76 1.98 -5.40
C LYS A 128 -24.61 2.92 -4.57
N LEU A 129 -25.86 2.55 -4.31
CA LEU A 129 -26.77 3.31 -3.45
C LEU A 129 -26.29 3.31 -1.99
N MET A 130 -25.80 2.17 -1.49
CA MET A 130 -25.23 2.06 -0.15
C MET A 130 -24.04 3.02 0.03
N SER A 131 -23.09 2.96 -0.90
CA SER A 131 -21.89 3.81 -0.92
C SER A 131 -22.24 5.30 -0.96
N ALA A 132 -23.16 5.68 -1.87
CA ALA A 132 -23.65 7.04 -2.00
C ALA A 132 -24.29 7.57 -0.70
N LEU A 133 -25.15 6.77 -0.05
CA LEU A 133 -25.78 7.16 1.20
C LEU A 133 -24.76 7.27 2.35
N THR A 134 -23.78 6.37 2.42
CA THR A 134 -22.73 6.40 3.45
C THR A 134 -21.73 7.54 3.29
N THR A 135 -21.72 8.24 2.16
CA THR A 135 -20.93 9.46 1.95
C THR A 135 -21.46 10.62 2.80
N ILE A 136 -22.73 10.58 3.20
CA ILE A 136 -23.35 11.63 4.02
C ILE A 136 -22.88 11.52 5.47
N ARG A 137 -22.28 12.60 5.99
CA ARG A 137 -21.73 12.70 7.35
C ARG A 137 -22.83 12.54 8.42
N SER A 138 -23.08 11.28 8.81
CA SER A 138 -23.91 10.78 9.93
C SER A 138 -24.66 9.50 9.57
N ILE A 139 -24.56 9.04 8.31
CA ILE A 139 -25.24 7.85 7.81
C ILE A 139 -24.25 6.70 7.74
N ASN A 140 -24.56 5.64 8.50
CA ASN A 140 -23.75 4.44 8.60
C ASN A 140 -24.22 3.42 7.55
N ARG A 141 -23.43 2.36 7.31
CA ARG A 141 -23.87 1.23 6.45
C ARG A 141 -25.19 0.62 6.95
N THR A 142 -25.38 0.50 8.26
CA THR A 142 -26.64 0.01 8.86
C THR A 142 -27.81 0.94 8.56
N ASP A 143 -27.61 2.25 8.67
CA ASP A 143 -28.66 3.25 8.42
C ASP A 143 -29.06 3.24 6.94
N ALA A 144 -28.09 3.17 6.03
CA ALA A 144 -28.32 3.09 4.59
C ALA A 144 -29.04 1.79 4.20
N THR A 145 -28.70 0.64 4.81
CA THR A 145 -29.46 -0.61 4.66
C THR A 145 -30.92 -0.41 5.09
N THR A 146 -31.16 0.12 6.28
CA THR A 146 -32.51 0.36 6.81
C THR A 146 -33.31 1.29 5.90
N LEU A 147 -32.70 2.37 5.40
CA LEU A 147 -33.34 3.31 4.49
C LEU A 147 -33.73 2.63 3.17
N LEU A 148 -32.81 1.86 2.58
CA LEU A 148 -33.06 1.16 1.31
C LEU A 148 -34.10 0.06 1.47
N THR A 149 -34.14 -0.68 2.58
CA THR A 149 -35.15 -1.71 2.83
C THR A 149 -36.52 -1.13 3.16
N THR A 150 -36.57 -0.01 3.89
CA THR A 150 -37.84 0.59 4.34
C THR A 150 -38.52 1.38 3.21
N PHE A 151 -37.76 2.19 2.48
CA PHE A 151 -38.32 3.02 1.41
C PHE A 151 -38.30 2.33 0.03
N GLY A 152 -37.44 1.33 -0.18
CA GLY A 152 -37.36 0.54 -1.41
C GLY A 152 -36.79 1.26 -2.64
N SER A 153 -36.71 2.60 -2.63
CA SER A 153 -36.13 3.39 -3.72
C SER A 153 -35.51 4.68 -3.20
N LEU A 154 -34.46 5.15 -3.89
CA LEU A 154 -33.82 6.44 -3.56
C LEU A 154 -34.78 7.61 -3.74
N GLU A 155 -35.66 7.55 -4.75
CA GLU A 155 -36.68 8.59 -4.98
C GLU A 155 -37.58 8.79 -3.76
N LYS A 156 -38.04 7.70 -3.14
CA LYS A 156 -38.87 7.77 -1.93
C LYS A 156 -38.10 8.35 -0.74
N ILE A 157 -36.79 8.06 -0.63
CA ILE A 157 -35.93 8.65 0.41
C ILE A 157 -35.78 10.16 0.18
N LEU A 158 -35.61 10.59 -1.08
CA LEU A 158 -35.48 12.01 -1.44
C LEU A 158 -36.75 12.80 -1.15
N ARG A 159 -37.93 12.23 -1.37
CA ARG A 159 -39.22 12.90 -1.12
C ARG A 159 -39.71 12.79 0.33
N ALA A 160 -39.06 11.99 1.17
CA ALA A 160 -39.46 11.75 2.55
C ALA A 160 -39.21 12.99 3.42
N THR A 161 -40.14 13.30 4.33
CA THR A 161 -39.94 14.38 5.31
C THR A 161 -38.99 13.95 6.42
N PRO A 162 -38.36 14.89 7.17
CA PRO A 162 -37.48 14.53 8.28
C PRO A 162 -38.13 13.65 9.34
N GLU A 163 -39.44 13.82 9.58
CA GLU A 163 -40.20 13.00 10.53
C GLU A 163 -40.31 11.56 10.03
N THR A 164 -40.65 11.37 8.75
CA THR A 164 -40.76 10.01 8.17
C THR A 164 -39.42 9.30 8.10
N LEU A 165 -38.33 10.03 7.83
CA LEU A 165 -36.97 9.50 7.91
C LEU A 165 -36.63 9.08 9.36
N GLY A 166 -37.04 9.87 10.35
CA GLY A 166 -36.83 9.59 11.77
C GLY A 166 -37.60 8.38 12.32
N LEU A 167 -38.61 7.88 11.59
CA LEU A 167 -39.32 6.64 11.93
C LEU A 167 -38.51 5.37 11.60
N CYS A 168 -37.42 5.50 10.83
CA CYS A 168 -36.57 4.36 10.51
C CYS A 168 -35.81 3.88 11.76
N PRO A 169 -35.80 2.56 12.04
CA PRO A 169 -35.12 2.03 13.21
C PRO A 169 -33.62 2.36 13.17
N GLY A 170 -33.12 3.01 14.22
CA GLY A 170 -31.73 3.44 14.34
C GLY A 170 -31.42 4.81 13.73
N LEU A 171 -32.34 5.41 12.96
CA LEU A 171 -32.20 6.75 12.41
C LEU A 171 -32.84 7.79 13.32
N GLY A 172 -32.09 8.26 14.31
CA GLY A 172 -32.58 9.31 15.21
C GLY A 172 -32.90 10.64 14.50
N PRO A 173 -33.66 11.55 15.14
CA PRO A 173 -34.15 12.79 14.53
C PRO A 173 -33.03 13.71 14.05
N GLN A 174 -31.87 13.69 14.72
CA GLN A 174 -30.69 14.45 14.28
C GLN A 174 -30.11 13.94 12.96
N LYS A 175 -30.04 12.60 12.78
CA LYS A 175 -29.57 11.98 11.53
C LYS A 175 -30.56 12.24 10.41
N ALA A 176 -31.85 12.09 10.68
CA ALA A 176 -32.93 12.35 9.73
C ALA A 176 -32.92 13.80 9.23
N ASN A 177 -32.82 14.78 10.14
CA ASN A 177 -32.72 16.19 9.78
C ASN A 177 -31.46 16.51 8.96
N ARG A 178 -30.30 15.94 9.32
CA ARG A 178 -29.06 16.13 8.56
C ARG A 178 -29.16 15.53 7.17
N LEU A 179 -29.68 14.31 7.06
CA LEU A 179 -29.91 13.64 5.78
C LEU A 179 -30.83 14.48 4.89
N HIS A 180 -32.00 14.87 5.40
CA HIS A 180 -32.95 15.69 4.65
C HIS A 180 -32.33 17.02 4.21
N LYS A 181 -31.59 17.68 5.10
CA LYS A 181 -30.89 18.93 4.80
C LYS A 181 -29.86 18.73 3.68
N VAL A 182 -29.01 17.72 3.75
CA VAL A 182 -28.00 17.45 2.71
C VAL A 182 -28.64 17.17 1.35
N LEU A 183 -29.77 16.46 1.32
CA LEU A 183 -30.47 16.12 0.07
C LEU A 183 -31.18 17.31 -0.59
N HIS A 184 -31.55 18.34 0.19
CA HIS A 184 -32.31 19.50 -0.28
C HIS A 184 -31.55 20.82 -0.19
N GLN A 185 -30.30 20.81 0.26
CA GLN A 185 -29.48 22.00 0.34
C GLN A 185 -29.16 22.48 -1.10
N PRO A 186 -29.42 23.75 -1.44
CA PRO A 186 -29.00 24.28 -2.72
C PRO A 186 -27.47 24.26 -2.82
N PHE A 187 -26.95 24.07 -4.02
CA PHE A 187 -25.50 24.06 -4.28
C PHE A 187 -24.83 25.44 -4.19
N LEU A 188 -25.59 26.48 -3.79
CA LEU A 188 -25.20 27.90 -3.72
C LEU A 188 -25.10 28.36 -2.26
#